data_AF-A0A5E4DCV8-F1
#
_entry.id   AF-A0A5E4DCV8-F1
#
_cell.length_a   1.000
_cell.length_b   1.000
_cell.length_c   1.000
_cell.angle_alpha   90.00
_cell.angle_beta   90.00
_cell.angle_gamma   90.00
#
_symmetry.space_group_name_H-M   'P 1'
#
loop_
_entity.id
_entity.type
_entity.pdbx_description
1 polymer ?
#
loop_
_entity_poly.entity_id
_entity_poly.type
_entity_poly.pdbx_seq_one_letter_code
_entity_poly.pdbx_strand_id
1 'polypeptide(L)'
;TWDVALSRTARAWGKKCVFKPNIHLEEIHMAHPTFNGIGENMWVGPENEFTATVAIKSWYAEKKYFNFENGTCSKNCSNYMQ
;
A
#
# COMPACT_ATOMS: atom_id res chain seq x y z
N THR A 1 2.98 -14.81 -0.65
CA THR A 1 1.91 -15.48 0.12
C THR A 1 1.46 -14.55 1.24
N TRP A 2 0.45 -14.90 2.03
CA TRP A 2 0.06 -14.10 3.18
C TRP A 2 1.14 -14.12 4.28
N ASP A 3 1.43 -12.96 4.87
CA ASP A 3 2.34 -12.82 5.99
C ASP A 3 1.62 -12.20 7.19
N VAL A 4 1.64 -12.93 8.32
CA VAL A 4 0.94 -12.52 9.54
C VAL A 4 1.57 -11.28 10.19
N ALA A 5 2.89 -11.13 10.16
CA ALA A 5 3.56 -9.96 10.72
C ALA A 5 3.26 -8.69 9.92
N LEU A 6 3.27 -8.76 8.59
CA LEU A 6 2.84 -7.64 7.73
C LEU A 6 1.39 -7.22 8.03
N SER A 7 0.47 -8.18 8.19
CA SER A 7 -0.93 -7.88 8.52
C SER A 7 -1.12 -7.20 9.88
N ARG A 8 -0.29 -7.56 10.88
CA ARG A 8 -0.31 -6.93 12.21
C ARG A 8 0.16 -5.49 12.13
N THR A 9 1.20 -5.23 11.35
CA THR A 9 1.70 -3.88 11.09
C THR A 9 0.64 -3.03 10.38
N ALA A 10 0.04 -3.54 9.31
CA ALA A 10 -1.04 -2.83 8.60
C ALA A 10 -2.24 -2.53 9.52
N ARG A 11 -2.65 -3.49 10.37
CA ARG A 11 -3.72 -3.28 11.37
C ARG A 11 -3.35 -2.22 12.39
N ALA A 12 -2.12 -2.23 12.90
CA ALA A 12 -1.66 -1.26 13.90
C ALA A 12 -1.62 0.15 13.32
N TRP A 13 -1.16 0.31 12.07
CA TRP A 13 -1.12 1.61 11.39
C TRP A 13 -2.53 2.10 11.01
N GLY A 14 -3.36 1.24 10.41
CA GLY A 14 -4.73 1.59 10.00
C GLY A 14 -5.62 2.07 11.16
N LYS A 15 -5.42 1.55 12.38
CA LYS A 15 -6.12 2.02 13.60
C LYS A 15 -5.83 3.47 13.99
N LYS A 16 -4.76 4.07 13.47
CA LYS A 16 -4.46 5.49 13.71
C LYS A 16 -5.38 6.42 12.90
N CYS A 17 -6.06 5.90 11.88
CA CYS A 17 -6.95 6.67 11.00
C CYS A 17 -6.28 7.90 10.38
N VAL A 18 -5.02 7.78 9.97
CA VAL A 18 -4.25 8.83 9.29
C VAL A 18 -3.97 8.42 7.84
N PHE A 19 -4.20 9.33 6.90
CA PHE A 19 -3.84 9.10 5.49
C PHE A 19 -2.40 9.56 5.22
N LYS A 20 -1.46 8.89 5.88
CA LYS A 20 -0.01 9.10 5.76
C LYS A 20 0.70 7.76 5.85
N PRO A 21 1.80 7.54 5.09
CA PRO A 21 2.55 6.31 5.16
C PRO A 21 3.08 6.03 6.57
N ASN A 22 3.22 4.76 6.93
CA ASN A 22 3.88 4.36 8.15
C ASN A 22 5.32 4.89 8.21
N ILE A 23 5.65 5.61 9.29
CA ILE A 23 6.97 6.24 9.44
C ILE A 23 8.10 5.23 9.69
N HIS A 24 7.76 3.99 10.03
CA HIS A 24 8.72 2.93 10.38
C HIS A 24 8.97 1.92 9.24
N LEU A 25 8.49 2.18 8.02
CA LEU A 25 8.58 1.21 6.90
C LEU A 25 10.03 0.81 6.57
N GLU A 26 10.98 1.73 6.73
CA GLU A 26 12.41 1.53 6.45
C GLU A 26 13.21 1.11 7.70
N GLU A 27 12.61 1.18 8.89
CA GLU A 27 13.31 0.90 10.14
C GLU A 27 13.40 -0.61 10.40
N ILE A 28 14.61 -1.08 10.67
CA ILE A 28 14.90 -2.50 10.91
C ILE A 28 14.12 -2.98 12.14
N HIS A 29 13.45 -4.13 12.03
CA HIS A 29 12.69 -4.78 13.10
C HIS A 29 11.46 -4.00 13.63
N MET A 30 11.15 -2.83 13.08
CA MET A 30 10.02 -2.01 13.55
C MET A 30 8.71 -2.39 12.85
N ALA A 31 8.72 -2.47 11.52
CA ALA A 31 7.54 -2.82 10.73
C ALA A 31 7.43 -4.32 10.42
N HIS A 32 8.54 -5.06 10.46
CA HIS A 32 8.58 -6.51 10.25
C HIS A 32 9.78 -7.12 10.98
N PRO A 33 9.69 -8.33 11.57
CA PRO A 33 10.81 -8.93 12.30
C PRO A 33 12.00 -9.31 11.43
N THR A 34 11.80 -9.59 10.14
CA THR A 34 12.85 -10.12 9.25
C THR A 34 13.06 -9.36 7.95
N PHE A 35 12.14 -8.46 7.57
CA PHE A 35 12.26 -7.71 6.32
C PHE A 35 12.84 -6.34 6.62
N ASN A 36 13.79 -5.93 5.79
CA ASN A 36 14.38 -4.59 5.82
C ASN A 36 13.74 -3.79 4.68
N GLY A 37 13.02 -2.72 5.03
CA GLY A 37 12.16 -2.03 4.07
C GLY A 37 10.92 -2.85 3.74
N ILE A 38 9.73 -2.29 3.96
CA ILE A 38 8.47 -2.88 3.51
C ILE A 38 7.64 -1.88 2.71
N GLY A 39 6.93 -2.38 1.71
CA GLY A 39 5.98 -1.60 0.93
C GLY A 39 4.69 -1.31 1.69
N GLU A 40 3.99 -0.25 1.29
CA GLU A 40 2.66 0.08 1.81
C GLU A 40 1.79 0.70 0.73
N ASN A 41 0.63 0.07 0.46
CA ASN A 41 -0.46 0.68 -0.29
C ASN A 41 -1.60 1.04 0.68
N MET A 42 -2.19 2.22 0.48
CA MET A 42 -3.31 2.70 1.29
C MET A 42 -4.55 2.94 0.42
N TRP A 43 -5.71 2.66 0.98
CA TRP A 43 -6.99 3.01 0.40
C TRP A 43 -7.85 3.68 1.46
N VAL A 44 -8.52 4.77 1.10
CA VAL A 44 -9.47 5.48 1.95
C VAL A 44 -10.69 5.80 1.09
N GLY A 45 -11.87 5.56 1.65
CA GLY A 45 -13.14 5.83 1.00
C GLY A 45 -14.30 5.56 1.96
N PRO A 46 -15.54 5.70 1.48
CA PRO A 46 -16.74 5.42 2.27
C PRO A 46 -16.77 3.97 2.76
N GLU A 47 -17.20 3.75 4.01
CA GLU A 47 -17.26 2.42 4.63
C GLU A 47 -18.15 1.45 3.85
N ASN A 48 -19.30 1.94 3.36
CA ASN A 48 -20.26 1.17 2.57
C ASN A 48 -19.75 0.77 1.17
N GLU A 49 -18.66 1.36 0.70
CA GLU A 49 -18.02 1.03 -0.58
C GLU A 49 -16.82 0.08 -0.41
N PHE A 50 -16.37 -0.14 0.83
CA PHE A 50 -15.15 -0.89 1.08
C PHE A 50 -15.34 -2.39 0.83
N THR A 51 -14.53 -2.91 -0.09
CA THR A 51 -14.14 -4.32 -0.14
C THR A 51 -12.66 -4.40 -0.51
N ALA A 52 -11.99 -5.50 -0.14
CA ALA A 52 -10.60 -5.72 -0.57
C ALA A 52 -10.47 -5.69 -2.10
N THR A 53 -11.44 -6.22 -2.84
CA THR A 53 -11.46 -6.20 -4.30
C THR A 53 -11.54 -4.79 -4.87
N VAL A 54 -12.36 -3.92 -4.29
CA VAL A 54 -12.47 -2.51 -4.74
C VAL A 54 -11.15 -1.78 -4.52
N ALA A 55 -10.55 -1.90 -3.33
CA ALA A 55 -9.27 -1.28 -3.01
C ALA A 55 -8.17 -1.75 -3.98
N ILE A 56 -8.00 -3.06 -4.17
CA ILE A 56 -6.98 -3.63 -5.05
C ILE A 56 -7.21 -3.22 -6.52
N LYS A 57 -8.45 -3.23 -7.00
CA LYS A 57 -8.76 -2.76 -8.36
C LYS A 57 -8.46 -1.28 -8.54
N SER A 58 -8.67 -0.46 -7.51
CA SER A 58 -8.36 0.98 -7.57
C SER A 58 -6.86 1.25 -7.68
N TRP A 59 -6.03 0.53 -6.91
CA TRP A 59 -4.56 0.56 -7.04
C TRP A 59 -4.12 0.13 -8.43
N TYR A 60 -4.63 -1.01 -8.91
CA TYR A 60 -4.30 -1.52 -10.24
C TYR A 60 -4.76 -0.59 -11.37
N ALA A 61 -5.83 0.18 -11.19
CA ALA A 61 -6.33 1.11 -12.19
C ALA A 61 -5.37 2.27 -12.49
N GLU A 62 -4.38 2.54 -11.63
CA GLU A 62 -3.32 3.51 -11.90
C GLU A 62 -2.45 3.10 -13.10
N LYS A 63 -2.46 1.83 -13.52
CA LYS A 63 -1.78 1.35 -14.73
C LYS A 63 -2.10 2.18 -15.97
N LYS A 64 -3.28 2.80 -16.04
CA LYS A 64 -3.71 3.65 -17.16
C LYS A 64 -2.85 4.92 -17.29
N TYR A 65 -2.14 5.29 -16.23
CA TYR A 65 -1.22 6.41 -16.19
C TYR A 65 0.24 5.99 -16.37
N PHE A 66 0.53 4.69 -16.30
CA PHE A 66 1.87 4.12 -16.41
C PHE A 66 2.17 3.72 -17.85
N ASN A 67 3.25 4.25 -18.42
CA ASN A 67 3.78 3.83 -19.70
C ASN A 67 4.90 2.80 -19.46
N PHE A 68 4.65 1.57 -19.89
CA PHE A 68 5.60 0.47 -19.73
C PHE A 68 6.83 0.57 -20.64
N GLU A 69 6.71 1.18 -21.82
CA GLU A 69 7.79 1.22 -22.80
C GLU A 69 8.97 2.06 -22.30
N ASN A 70 8.67 3.15 -21.58
CA ASN A 70 9.67 4.06 -21.05
C ASN A 70 9.69 4.14 -19.51
N GLY A 71 8.86 3.35 -18.81
CA GLY A 71 8.79 3.29 -17.36
C GLY A 71 8.30 4.58 -16.69
N THR A 72 7.61 5.46 -17.43
CA THR A 72 7.16 6.76 -16.90
C THR A 72 5.72 6.70 -16.40
N CYS A 73 5.42 7.46 -15.35
CA CYS A 73 4.06 7.66 -14.87
C CYS A 73 3.62 9.10 -15.13
N SER A 74 2.47 9.26 -15.78
CA SER A 74 1.89 10.58 -16.08
C SER A 74 1.17 11.23 -14.89
N LYS A 75 0.87 10.46 -13.84
CA LYS A 75 0.24 10.92 -12.59
C LYS A 75 0.88 10.21 -11.39
N ASN A 76 0.07 9.72 -10.44
CA ASN A 76 0.50 8.80 -9.41
C ASN A 76 0.25 7.35 -9.87
N CYS A 77 1.29 6.53 -9.80
CA CYS A 77 1.27 5.10 -10.08
C CYS A 77 1.87 4.27 -8.93
N SER A 78 2.11 4.88 -7.75
CA SER A 78 2.84 4.24 -6.66
C SER A 78 2.19 2.95 -6.21
N ASN A 79 0.85 2.90 -6.17
CA ASN A 79 0.14 1.70 -5.73
C ASN A 79 0.18 0.61 -6.80
N TYR A 80 0.14 0.99 -8.08
CA TYR A 80 0.26 0.05 -9.19
C TYR A 80 1.67 -0.55 -9.35
N MET A 81 2.71 0.24 -9.07
CA MET A 81 4.11 -0.21 -9.21
C MET A 81 4.57 -1.15 -8.08
N GLN A 82 3.87 -1.16 -6.95
CA GLN A 82 4.17 -1.98 -5.77
C GLN A 82 3.67 -3.42 -5.91
#